data_AF-A0A954DE33-F1
#
_entry.id   AF-A0A954DE33-F1
#
_cell.length_a   1.000
_cell.length_b   1.000
_cell.length_c   1.000
_cell.angle_alpha   90.00
_cell.angle_beta   90.00
_cell.angle_gamma   90.00
#
_symmetry.space_group_name_H-M   'P 1'
#
loop_
_entity.id
_entity.type
_entity.pdbx_description
1 polymer ?
#
loop_
_entity_poly.entity_id
_entity_poly.type
_entity_poly.pdbx_seq_one_letter_code
_entity_poly.pdbx_strand_id
1 'polypeptide(L)'
;MAIEDRLPRWRFARQTWGMRVAAQALLTALVLLASSLIAQGPYKVGARYEAFINPTSSGSSLLYSSVYYPATTDGYQAPIVKRTGGHPVLVFLHGFGAVGQMYPELAFDWARA
;
A
#
# COMPACT_ATOMS: atom_id res chain seq x y z
N MET A 1 -1.78 -1.97 -69.22
CA MET A 1 -1.29 -0.77 -68.50
C MET A 1 -1.59 -1.00 -67.02
N ALA A 2 -0.59 -1.44 -66.25
CA ALA A 2 -0.75 -1.77 -64.84
C ALA A 2 -0.30 -0.58 -63.99
N ILE A 3 -1.21 -0.02 -63.21
CA ILE A 3 -0.92 1.06 -62.26
C ILE A 3 -0.37 0.38 -61.01
N GLU A 4 0.94 0.47 -60.81
CA GLU A 4 1.61 0.04 -59.59
C GLU A 4 1.23 1.00 -58.45
N ASP A 5 0.28 0.59 -57.60
CA ASP A 5 -0.08 1.25 -56.35
C ASP A 5 1.06 1.15 -55.33
N ARG A 6 2.09 1.98 -55.51
CA ARG A 6 3.15 2.15 -54.49
C ARG A 6 2.58 2.99 -53.36
N LEU A 7 2.08 2.32 -52.32
CA LEU A 7 1.72 2.97 -51.07
C LEU A 7 2.89 3.84 -50.59
N PRO A 8 2.64 5.10 -50.22
CA PRO A 8 3.72 6.05 -50.01
C PRO A 8 4.46 5.76 -48.71
N ARG A 9 5.80 5.77 -48.79
CA ARG A 9 6.75 5.39 -47.72
C ARG A 9 6.51 6.04 -46.36
N TRP A 10 5.84 7.20 -46.32
CA TRP A 10 5.51 7.88 -45.05
C TRP A 10 4.50 7.10 -44.18
N ARG A 11 3.70 6.19 -44.75
CA ARG A 11 2.77 5.35 -43.97
C ARG A 11 3.50 4.34 -43.09
N PHE A 12 4.60 3.76 -43.57
CA PHE A 12 5.41 2.81 -42.79
C PHE A 12 6.15 3.47 -41.63
N ALA A 13 6.66 4.69 -41.82
CA ALA A 13 7.39 5.41 -40.77
C ALA A 13 6.51 5.84 -39.58
N ARG A 14 5.23 6.18 -39.82
CA ARG A 14 4.28 6.47 -38.73
C ARG A 14 3.91 5.23 -37.93
N GLN A 15 3.78 4.09 -38.62
CA GLN A 15 3.35 2.84 -38.00
C GLN A 15 4.41 2.31 -37.03
N THR A 16 5.70 2.40 -37.38
CA THR A 16 6.80 1.95 -36.51
C THR A 16 7.02 2.88 -35.31
N TRP A 17 6.78 4.19 -35.45
CA TRP A 17 6.87 5.12 -34.32
C TRP A 17 5.79 4.90 -33.27
N GLY A 18 4.54 4.71 -33.70
CA GLY A 18 3.41 4.40 -32.80
C GLY A 18 3.64 3.12 -32.00
N MET A 19 4.16 2.07 -32.63
CA MET A 19 4.45 0.80 -31.95
C MET A 19 5.53 0.93 -30.88
N ARG A 20 6.56 1.77 -31.10
CA ARG A 20 7.62 2.01 -30.11
C ARG A 20 7.10 2.77 -28.88
N VAL A 21 6.28 3.79 -29.09
CA VAL A 21 5.68 4.56 -27.98
C VAL A 21 4.72 3.68 -27.16
N ALA A 22 3.89 2.88 -27.83
CA ALA A 22 2.98 1.95 -27.16
C ALA A 22 3.75 0.87 -26.38
N ALA A 23 4.80 0.29 -26.95
CA ALA A 23 5.65 -0.70 -26.27
C ALA A 23 6.35 -0.11 -25.04
N GLN A 24 6.88 1.12 -25.14
CA GLN A 24 7.52 1.80 -24.02
C GLN A 24 6.52 2.10 -22.90
N ALA A 25 5.33 2.62 -23.22
CA ALA A 25 4.29 2.90 -22.24
C ALA A 25 3.83 1.62 -21.53
N LEU A 26 3.66 0.52 -22.27
CA LEU A 26 3.32 -0.78 -21.71
C LEU A 26 4.40 -1.30 -20.77
N LEU A 27 5.68 -1.22 -21.17
CA LEU A 27 6.81 -1.61 -20.30
C LEU A 27 6.85 -0.78 -19.01
N THR A 28 6.69 0.54 -19.10
CA THR A 28 6.64 1.40 -17.92
C THR A 28 5.47 1.04 -17.01
N ALA A 29 4.28 0.81 -17.57
CA ALA A 29 3.12 0.38 -16.79
C ALA A 29 3.38 -0.96 -16.09
N LEU A 30 3.96 -1.94 -16.79
CA LEU A 30 4.30 -3.24 -16.21
C LEU A 30 5.31 -3.14 -15.07
N VAL A 31 6.33 -2.27 -15.20
CA VAL A 31 7.32 -2.04 -14.13
C VAL A 31 6.67 -1.39 -12.90
N LEU A 32 5.75 -0.43 -13.10
CA LEU A 32 5.03 0.21 -12.02
C LEU A 32 4.10 -0.78 -11.29
N LEU A 33 3.39 -1.65 -12.02
CA LEU A 33 2.56 -2.70 -11.42
C LEU A 33 3.39 -3.78 -10.71
N ALA A 34 4.56 -4.15 -11.24
CA ALA A 34 5.42 -5.13 -10.58
C ALA A 34 6.00 -4.60 -9.26
N SER A 35 6.29 -3.29 -9.21
CA SER A 35 6.83 -2.63 -8.01
C SER A 35 5.83 -2.58 -6.86
N SER A 36 4.52 -2.51 -7.13
CA SER A 36 3.50 -2.46 -6.08
C SER A 36 3.30 -3.79 -5.35
N LEU A 37 3.62 -4.93 -5.99
CA LEU A 37 3.51 -6.26 -5.37
C LEU A 37 4.57 -6.51 -4.29
N ILE A 38 5.78 -5.92 -4.44
CA ILE A 38 6.87 -6.06 -3.46
C ILE A 38 6.61 -5.19 -2.21
N ALA A 39 5.72 -4.20 -2.32
CA ALA A 39 5.38 -3.30 -1.21
C ALA A 39 4.36 -3.88 -0.21
N GLN A 40 3.71 -5.01 -0.53
CA GLN A 40 2.91 -5.75 0.46
C GLN A 40 3.85 -6.71 1.19
N GLY A 41 4.52 -6.19 2.22
CA GLY A 41 5.54 -6.91 2.96
C GLY A 41 5.00 -8.23 3.53
N PRO A 42 5.85 -9.28 3.62
CA PRO A 42 5.46 -10.61 4.09
C PRO A 42 5.23 -10.66 5.62
N TYR A 43 5.13 -9.51 6.28
CA TYR A 43 5.10 -9.46 7.72
C TYR A 43 3.82 -10.08 8.25
N LYS A 44 3.99 -10.87 9.31
CA LYS A 44 2.85 -11.26 10.14
C LYS A 44 2.41 -10.05 10.95
N VAL A 45 1.15 -10.03 11.40
CA VAL A 45 0.62 -8.88 12.14
C VAL A 45 0.47 -9.23 13.61
N GLY A 46 1.16 -8.45 14.45
CA GLY A 46 0.98 -8.49 15.89
C GLY A 46 -0.04 -7.45 16.33
N ALA A 47 -0.73 -7.73 17.44
CA ALA A 47 -1.69 -6.81 18.03
C ALA A 47 -1.45 -6.63 19.55
N ARG A 48 -1.70 -5.42 20.06
CA ARG A 48 -1.77 -5.10 21.49
C ARG A 48 -2.94 -4.17 21.78
N TYR A 49 -3.47 -4.25 22.99
CA TYR A 49 -4.47 -3.32 23.49
C TYR A 49 -3.85 -2.52 24.63
N GLU A 50 -3.80 -1.21 24.46
CA GLU A 50 -3.16 -0.31 25.42
C GLU A 50 -4.19 0.68 25.96
N ALA A 51 -4.00 1.09 27.20
CA ALA A 51 -4.78 2.16 27.82
C ALA A 51 -3.83 3.26 28.29
N PHE A 52 -4.08 4.49 27.85
CA PHE A 52 -3.29 5.65 28.21
C PHE A 52 -4.09 6.58 29.11
N ILE A 53 -3.44 7.21 30.08
CA ILE A 53 -4.06 8.27 30.87
C ILE A 53 -4.29 9.48 29.97
N ASN A 54 -5.48 10.06 30.02
CA ASN A 54 -5.79 11.32 29.34
C ASN A 54 -5.43 12.51 30.25
N PRO A 55 -4.37 13.28 29.95
CA PRO A 55 -3.93 14.36 30.83
C PRO A 55 -4.82 15.61 30.72
N THR A 56 -5.67 15.71 29.70
CA THR A 56 -6.42 16.94 29.40
C THR A 56 -7.62 17.15 30.33
N SER A 57 -7.99 16.14 31.13
CA SER A 57 -9.18 16.15 32.00
C SER A 57 -10.50 16.42 31.27
N SER A 58 -10.51 16.36 29.94
CA SER A 58 -11.69 16.51 29.10
C SER A 58 -12.04 15.18 28.44
N GLY A 59 -13.30 14.77 28.54
CA GLY A 59 -13.76 13.47 28.05
C GLY A 59 -13.42 12.31 28.98
N SER A 60 -13.00 11.18 28.42
CA SER A 60 -12.65 9.98 29.20
C SER A 60 -11.30 10.11 29.89
N SER A 61 -11.17 9.59 31.12
CA SER A 61 -9.92 9.59 31.88
C SER A 61 -8.85 8.63 31.31
N LEU A 62 -9.30 7.60 30.59
CA LEU A 62 -8.45 6.65 29.87
C LEU A 62 -8.79 6.67 28.39
N LEU A 63 -7.75 6.60 27.57
CA LEU A 63 -7.82 6.42 26.12
C LEU A 63 -7.40 5.00 25.80
N TYR A 64 -8.34 4.20 25.30
CA TYR A 64 -8.07 2.83 24.86
C TYR A 64 -7.65 2.85 23.40
N SER A 65 -6.57 2.13 23.07
CA SER A 65 -6.11 1.95 21.70
C SER A 65 -5.92 0.47 21.37
N SER A 66 -6.06 0.15 20.09
CA SER A 66 -5.60 -1.11 19.52
C SER A 66 -4.40 -0.81 18.64
N VAL A 67 -3.26 -1.42 18.94
CA VAL A 67 -1.99 -1.21 18.24
C VAL A 67 -1.72 -2.44 17.39
N TYR A 68 -1.59 -2.24 16.09
CA TYR A 68 -1.22 -3.28 15.12
C TYR A 68 0.15 -2.96 14.55
N TYR A 69 1.01 -3.97 14.40
CA TYR A 69 2.41 -3.76 14.01
C TYR A 69 2.99 -4.96 13.26
N PRO A 70 4.06 -4.75 12.46
CA PRO A 70 4.80 -5.85 11.84
C PRO A 70 5.40 -6.78 12.90
N ALA A 71 5.08 -8.05 12.84
CA ALA A 71 5.48 -9.07 13.82
C ALA A 71 6.11 -10.30 13.14
N THR A 72 6.86 -11.08 13.93
CA THR A 72 7.47 -12.33 13.46
C THR A 72 6.46 -13.47 13.36
N THR A 73 5.34 -13.37 14.07
CA THR A 73 4.22 -14.32 14.11
C THR A 73 2.90 -13.55 14.20
N ASP A 74 1.80 -14.16 13.77
CA ASP A 74 0.48 -13.55 13.89
C ASP A 74 -0.03 -13.67 15.33
N GLY A 75 -0.69 -12.62 15.84
CA GLY A 75 -1.47 -12.72 17.09
C GLY A 75 -1.23 -11.64 18.15
N TYR A 76 -1.86 -11.82 19.30
CA TYR A 76 -1.79 -10.89 20.42
C TYR A 76 -0.42 -10.97 21.11
N GLN A 77 0.17 -9.81 21.42
CA GLN A 77 1.51 -9.69 22.02
C GLN A 77 2.64 -10.37 21.22
N ALA A 78 2.44 -10.64 19.93
CA ALA A 78 3.46 -11.23 19.08
C ALA A 78 4.74 -10.36 19.08
N PRO A 79 5.94 -10.95 18.98
CA PRO A 79 7.19 -10.17 18.93
C PRO A 79 7.23 -9.25 17.70
N ILE A 80 7.50 -7.96 17.93
CA ILE A 80 7.64 -6.97 16.86
C ILE A 80 8.87 -7.27 16.01
N VAL A 81 8.75 -7.13 14.68
CA VAL A 81 9.90 -7.18 13.77
C VAL A 81 10.79 -5.99 14.06
N LYS A 82 12.09 -6.20 14.26
CA LYS A 82 13.04 -5.09 14.44
C LYS A 82 13.42 -4.53 13.08
N ARG A 83 13.35 -3.20 12.94
CA ARG A 83 13.79 -2.45 11.76
C ARG A 83 14.79 -1.37 12.20
N THR A 84 15.92 -1.27 11.50
CA THR A 84 16.88 -0.18 11.72
C THR A 84 16.19 1.15 11.44
N GLY A 85 16.21 2.07 12.41
CA GLY A 85 15.48 3.34 12.35
C GLY A 85 14.02 3.29 12.81
N GLY A 86 13.50 2.11 13.19
CA GLY A 86 12.14 1.94 13.67
C GLY A 86 11.09 1.78 12.55
N HIS A 87 9.83 1.71 12.97
CA HIS A 87 8.67 1.65 12.07
C HIS A 87 7.96 3.00 12.05
N PRO A 88 7.39 3.42 10.90
CA PRO A 88 6.50 4.56 10.87
C PRO A 88 5.28 4.30 11.78
N VAL A 89 4.78 5.35 12.43
CA VAL A 89 3.60 5.27 13.30
C VAL A 89 2.44 5.96 12.61
N LEU A 90 1.34 5.23 12.44
CA LEU A 90 0.08 5.77 11.92
C LEU A 90 -0.92 5.80 13.07
N VAL A 91 -1.61 6.94 13.23
CA VAL A 91 -2.68 7.11 14.22
C VAL A 91 -4.01 7.22 13.47
N PHE A 92 -4.93 6.31 13.76
CA PHE A 92 -6.26 6.29 13.18
C PHE A 92 -7.31 6.57 14.25
N LEU A 93 -8.20 7.51 13.96
CA LEU A 93 -9.34 7.86 14.79
C LEU A 93 -10.60 7.37 14.09
N HIS A 94 -11.42 6.60 14.81
CA HIS A 94 -12.68 6.11 14.28
C HIS A 94 -13.75 7.21 14.25
N GLY A 95 -14.80 7.00 13.46
CA GLY A 95 -15.96 7.88 13.44
C GLY A 95 -16.78 7.84 14.74
N PHE A 96 -17.71 8.80 14.88
CA PHE A 96 -18.63 8.84 16.02
C PHE A 96 -19.47 7.55 16.11
N GLY A 97 -19.62 7.01 17.33
CA GLY A 97 -20.39 5.78 17.59
C GLY A 97 -19.67 4.47 17.21
N ALA A 98 -18.49 4.53 16.61
CA ALA A 98 -17.65 3.37 16.34
C ALA A 98 -16.61 3.16 17.46
N VAL A 99 -15.88 2.05 17.40
CA VAL A 99 -14.69 1.79 18.22
C VAL A 99 -13.53 1.37 17.32
N GLY A 100 -12.29 1.61 17.75
CA GLY A 100 -11.10 1.32 16.93
C GLY A 100 -10.99 -0.15 16.50
N GLN A 101 -11.53 -1.07 17.30
CA GLN A 101 -11.56 -2.50 17.02
C GLN A 101 -12.46 -2.89 15.83
N MET A 102 -13.28 -1.97 15.30
CA MET A 102 -14.12 -2.21 14.12
C MET A 102 -13.36 -2.11 12.79
N TYR A 103 -12.07 -1.73 12.81
CA TYR A 103 -11.25 -1.53 11.60
C TYR A 103 -10.01 -2.44 11.53
N PRO A 104 -10.10 -3.75 11.84
CA PRO A 104 -8.92 -4.61 11.92
C PRO A 104 -8.28 -4.84 10.54
N GLU A 105 -9.07 -4.96 9.48
CA GLU A 105 -8.57 -5.20 8.12
C GLU A 105 -7.68 -4.06 7.63
N LEU A 106 -8.15 -2.82 7.80
CA LEU A 106 -7.39 -1.62 7.44
C LEU A 106 -6.07 -1.53 8.22
N ALA A 107 -6.11 -1.82 9.52
CA ALA A 107 -4.92 -1.82 10.35
C ALA A 107 -3.94 -2.94 9.98
N PHE A 108 -4.45 -4.12 9.58
CA PHE A 108 -3.64 -5.24 9.11
C PHE A 108 -2.93 -4.91 7.80
N ASP A 109 -3.63 -4.29 6.86
CA ASP A 109 -3.05 -3.90 5.57
C ASP A 109 -1.91 -2.90 5.76
N TRP A 110 -2.09 -1.91 6.64
CA TRP A 110 -1.03 -0.96 6.96
C TRP A 110 0.13 -1.57 7.74
N ALA A 111 -0.13 -2.52 8.64
CA ALA A 111 0.92 -3.18 9.42
C ALA A 111 1.74 -4.19 8.59
N ARG A 112 1.27 -4.59 7.41
CA ARG A 112 1.99 -5.48 6.49
C ARG A 112 2.87 -4.74 5.49
N ALA A 113 2.55 -3.49 5.18
CA ALA A 113 3.29 -2.63 4.24
C ALA A 113 4.66 -2.22 4.81
#